data_AF-A0A9N9I205-F1
#
_entry.id   AF-A0A9N9I205-F1
#
_cell.length_a   1.000
_cell.length_b   1.000
_cell.length_c   1.000
_cell.angle_alpha   90.00
_cell.angle_beta   90.00
_cell.angle_gamma   90.00
#
_symmetry.space_group_name_H-M   'P 1'
#
loop_
_entity.id
_entity.type
_entity.pdbx_description
1 polymer ?
#
loop_
_entity_poly.entity_id
_entity_poly.type
_entity_poly.pdbx_seq_one_letter_code
_entity_poly.pdbx_strand_id
1 'polypeptide(L)'
;MAAATTSINTIDPRDVGTPDDWIPRHPEMVRLTGKHPFNAESPLSLLMDQGFITPVPLHYVRNHGPVPKLHWDTHRLVVDG
;
A
#
# COMPACT_ATOMS: atom_id res chain seq x y z
N MET A 1 -21.90 -0.67 11.65
CA MET A 1 -20.89 -1.47 12.37
C MET A 1 -19.54 -1.14 11.77
N ALA A 2 -18.56 -0.68 12.56
CA ALA A 2 -17.23 -0.38 12.04
C ALA A 2 -16.60 -1.68 11.53
N ALA A 3 -16.30 -1.76 10.24
CA ALA A 3 -15.58 -2.88 9.67
C ALA A 3 -14.24 -3.01 10.40
N ALA A 4 -13.96 -4.19 10.96
CA ALA A 4 -12.69 -4.47 11.61
C ALA A 4 -11.56 -4.21 10.60
N THR A 5 -10.64 -3.30 10.94
CA THR A 5 -9.48 -3.01 10.10
C THR A 5 -8.55 -4.21 10.16
N THR A 6 -8.62 -5.11 9.17
CA THR A 6 -7.71 -6.25 9.06
C THR A 6 -6.29 -5.72 8.87
N SER A 7 -5.46 -5.81 9.90
CA SER A 7 -4.04 -5.50 9.81
C SER A 7 -3.34 -6.57 8.97
N ILE A 8 -2.79 -6.19 7.83
CA ILE A 8 -1.97 -7.09 7.00
C ILE A 8 -0.53 -7.01 7.52
N ASN A 9 -0.04 -8.10 8.12
CA ASN A 9 1.30 -8.15 8.72
C ASN A 9 2.27 -9.09 7.97
N THR A 10 1.81 -9.74 6.91
CA THR A 10 2.61 -10.68 6.12
C THR A 10 3.06 -10.04 4.80
N ILE A 11 4.31 -10.26 4.43
CA ILE A 11 4.85 -9.84 3.12
C ILE A 11 4.30 -10.76 2.03
N ASP A 12 3.81 -10.16 0.95
CA ASP A 12 3.35 -10.90 -0.23
C ASP A 12 4.57 -11.50 -0.95
N PRO A 13 4.55 -12.79 -1.34
CA PRO A 13 5.66 -13.42 -2.07
C PRO A 13 6.10 -12.68 -3.34
N ARG A 14 5.20 -11.89 -3.96
CA ARG A 14 5.51 -11.08 -5.15
C ARG A 14 6.45 -9.90 -4.84
N ASP A 15 6.52 -9.46 -3.59
CA ASP A 15 7.36 -8.34 -3.14
C ASP A 15 8.78 -8.79 -2.73
N VAL A 16 9.00 -10.09 -2.50
CA VAL A 16 10.31 -10.64 -2.17
C VAL A 16 11.32 -10.32 -3.28
N GLY A 17 12.44 -9.71 -2.89
CA GLY A 17 13.51 -9.29 -3.80
C GLY A 17 13.25 -7.95 -4.51
N THR A 18 12.17 -7.23 -4.15
CA THR A 18 11.96 -5.84 -4.57
C THR A 18 12.51 -4.87 -3.51
N PRO A 19 12.76 -3.59 -3.85
CA PRO A 19 13.13 -2.57 -2.85
C PRO A 19 12.09 -2.35 -1.74
N ASP A 20 10.86 -2.82 -1.93
CA ASP A 20 9.74 -2.66 -1.01
C ASP A 20 9.38 -3.97 -0.27
N ASP A 21 10.30 -4.93 -0.18
CA ASP A 21 10.10 -6.26 0.44
C ASP A 21 9.77 -6.24 1.95
N TRP A 22 9.72 -5.06 2.55
CA TRP A 22 9.39 -4.81 3.95
C TRP A 22 7.97 -4.29 4.16
N ILE A 23 7.19 -4.06 3.09
CA ILE A 23 5.85 -3.48 3.16
C ILE A 23 4.78 -4.57 2.96
N PRO A 24 3.98 -4.88 4.00
CA PRO A 24 2.81 -5.74 3.83
C PRO A 24 1.79 -5.08 2.91
N ARG A 25 1.27 -5.84 1.94
CA ARG A 25 0.29 -5.38 0.95
C ARG A 25 -0.88 -6.34 0.89
N HIS A 26 -2.08 -5.81 0.71
CA HIS A 26 -3.25 -6.67 0.60
C HIS A 26 -3.14 -7.54 -0.68
N PRO A 27 -3.25 -8.87 -0.56
CA PRO A 27 -2.95 -9.77 -1.68
C PRO A 27 -3.93 -9.64 -2.85
N GLU A 28 -5.16 -9.18 -2.59
CA GLU A 28 -6.18 -8.98 -3.62
C GLU A 28 -6.01 -7.70 -4.44
N MET A 29 -5.06 -6.82 -4.09
CA MET A 29 -4.79 -5.60 -4.88
C MET A 29 -4.32 -5.97 -6.29
N VAL A 30 -4.93 -5.34 -7.29
CA VAL A 30 -4.61 -5.53 -8.71
C VAL A 30 -3.38 -4.69 -9.05
N ARG A 31 -2.26 -5.35 -9.37
CA ARG A 31 -1.00 -4.67 -9.70
C ARG A 31 -0.98 -4.21 -11.16
N LEU A 32 -0.84 -2.91 -11.39
CA LEU A 32 -0.94 -2.26 -12.70
C LEU A 32 0.41 -2.11 -13.42
N THR A 33 1.52 -2.28 -12.71
CA THR A 33 2.89 -2.14 -13.25
C THR A 33 3.77 -3.35 -12.96
N GLY A 34 3.17 -4.53 -12.85
CA GLY A 34 3.89 -5.76 -12.48
C GLY A 34 4.30 -5.77 -11.00
N LYS A 35 5.54 -6.20 -10.71
CA LYS A 35 6.02 -6.33 -9.31
C LYS A 35 6.34 -4.97 -8.67
N HIS A 36 7.11 -4.13 -9.37
CA HIS A 36 7.65 -2.86 -8.86
C HIS A 36 7.88 -1.86 -10.00
N PRO A 37 7.63 -0.54 -9.83
CA PRO A 37 7.04 0.11 -8.65
C PRO A 37 5.64 -0.40 -8.32
N PHE A 38 5.22 -0.30 -7.06
CA PHE A 38 3.89 -0.76 -6.68
C PHE A 38 2.84 0.29 -7.06
N ASN A 39 2.17 0.07 -8.19
CA ASN A 39 0.94 0.76 -8.56
C ASN A 39 -0.18 -0.27 -8.53
N ALA A 40 -1.19 -0.04 -7.71
CA ALA A 40 -2.27 -1.01 -7.54
C ALA A 40 -3.58 -0.36 -7.11
N GLU A 41 -4.68 -1.01 -7.49
CA GLU A 41 -6.04 -0.64 -7.12
C GLU A 41 -6.80 -1.84 -6.56
N SER A 42 -7.80 -1.59 -5.72
CA SER A 42 -8.68 -2.65 -5.23
C SER A 42 -9.60 -3.13 -6.37
N PRO A 43 -9.89 -4.44 -6.48
CA PRO A 43 -10.99 -4.92 -7.30
C PRO A 43 -12.29 -4.17 -6.96
N LEU A 44 -13.06 -3.79 -7.99
CA LEU A 44 -14.22 -2.90 -7.83
C LEU A 44 -15.26 -3.47 -6.86
N SER A 45 -15.63 -4.74 -6.99
CA SER A 45 -16.63 -5.36 -6.11
C SER A 45 -16.15 -5.33 -4.65
N LEU A 46 -14.90 -5.73 -4.40
CA LEU A 46 -14.30 -5.72 -3.07
C LEU A 46 -14.27 -4.32 -2.46
N LEU A 47 -13.96 -3.30 -3.27
CA LEU A 47 -13.96 -1.90 -2.85
C LEU A 47 -15.36 -1.43 -2.44
N MET A 48 -16.37 -1.72 -3.27
CA MET A 48 -17.76 -1.34 -3.01
C MET A 48 -18.31 -2.00 -1.74
N ASP A 49 -17.91 -3.24 -1.45
CA ASP A 49 -18.30 -3.98 -0.25
C ASP A 49 -17.79 -3.34 1.06
N GLN A 50 -16.77 -2.47 1.00
CA GLN A 50 -16.26 -1.78 2.20
C GLN A 50 -17.11 -0.57 2.62
N GLY A 51 -18.06 -0.14 1.78
CA GLY A 51 -18.91 1.01 2.05
C GLY A 51 -18.19 2.34 1.90
N PHE A 52 -18.57 3.32 2.73
CA PHE A 52 -18.18 4.73 2.52
C PHE A 52 -16.69 5.01 2.76
N ILE A 53 -16.04 4.31 3.69
CA ILE A 53 -14.64 4.53 4.05
C ILE A 53 -13.84 3.32 3.61
N THR A 54 -12.98 3.51 2.61
CA THR A 54 -12.07 2.47 2.14
C THR A 54 -11.03 2.13 3.24
N PRO A 55 -10.91 0.87 3.66
CA PRO A 55 -9.86 0.43 4.56
C PRO A 55 -8.48 0.64 3.95
N VAL A 56 -7.51 1.04 4.77
CA VAL A 56 -6.13 1.36 4.35
C VAL A 56 -5.50 0.30 3.43
N PRO A 57 -5.61 -1.02 3.70
CA PRO A 57 -4.99 -2.03 2.83
C PRO A 57 -5.58 -2.12 1.41
N LEU A 58 -6.79 -1.59 1.19
CA LEU A 58 -7.50 -1.57 -0.09
C LEU A 58 -7.44 -0.19 -0.77
N HIS A 59 -6.78 0.78 -0.15
CA HIS A 59 -6.63 2.11 -0.73
C HIS A 59 -5.70 2.03 -1.96
N TYR A 60 -6.04 2.80 -2.99
CA TYR A 60 -5.22 2.93 -4.19
C TYR A 60 -3.78 3.35 -3.85
N VAL A 61 -2.80 2.73 -4.51
CA VAL A 61 -1.39 3.09 -4.37
C VAL A 61 -0.81 3.47 -5.73
N ARG A 62 -0.14 4.64 -5.78
CA ARG A 62 0.62 5.10 -6.94
C ARG A 62 2.03 5.46 -6.54
N ASN A 63 2.97 4.57 -6.87
CA ASN A 63 4.39 4.84 -6.70
C ASN A 63 5.09 5.00 -8.05
N HIS A 64 5.87 6.06 -8.18
CA HIS A 64 6.79 6.23 -9.31
C HIS A 64 8.10 5.43 -9.15
N GLY A 65 8.45 5.04 -7.92
CA GLY A 65 9.70 4.33 -7.60
C GLY A 65 9.62 3.63 -6.23
N PRO A 66 10.79 3.26 -5.65
CA PRO A 66 10.89 2.67 -4.32
C PRO A 66 10.28 3.52 -3.21
N VAL A 67 9.64 2.86 -2.24
CA VAL A 67 9.14 3.53 -1.04
C VAL A 67 10.30 3.77 -0.08
N PRO A 68 10.57 5.02 0.33
CA PRO A 68 11.64 5.30 1.27
C PRO A 68 11.29 4.76 2.66
N LYS A 69 12.24 4.05 3.28
CA LYS A 69 12.14 3.57 4.66
C LYS A 69 12.62 4.65 5.62
N LEU A 70 11.70 5.51 6.06
CA LEU A 70 11.99 6.68 6.90
C LEU A 70 11.79 6.37 8.40
N HIS A 71 12.51 7.09 9.25
CA HIS A 71 12.31 7.08 10.71
C HIS A 71 11.77 8.43 11.18
N TRP A 72 10.87 8.42 12.15
CA TRP A 72 10.16 9.63 12.60
C TRP A 72 11.07 10.63 13.33
N ASP A 73 11.99 10.13 14.14
CA ASP A 73 12.97 10.91 14.90
C ASP A 73 13.91 11.73 14.00
N THR A 74 14.23 11.20 12.82
CA THR A 74 15.10 11.84 11.82
C THR A 74 14.35 12.57 10.72
N HIS A 75 13.02 12.49 10.67
CA HIS A 75 12.20 13.16 9.65
C HIS A 75 12.36 14.69 9.74
N ARG A 76 12.62 15.34 8.59
CA ARG A 76 12.71 16.80 8.47
C ARG A 76 12.01 17.25 7.18
N LEU A 77 11.33 18.38 7.26
CA LEU A 77 10.72 19.07 6.12
C LEU A 77 11.40 20.43 5.97
N VAL A 78 11.89 20.73 4.76
CA VAL A 78 12.40 22.06 4.41
C VAL A 78 11.33 22.77 3.59
N VAL A 79 11.04 24.03 3.95
CA VAL A 79 10.10 24.90 3.22
C VAL A 79 10.92 26.02 2.59
N ASP A 80 10.93 26.06 1.26
CA ASP A 80 11.66 27.03 0.44
C ASP A 80 10.82 27.43 -0.79
N GLY A 81 11.28 28.38 -1.61
CA GLY A 81 10.55 28.95 -2.76
C GLY A 81 11.29 28.92 -4.09
#